data_AF-A0A2L2Z5M6-F1
#
_entry.id   AF-A0A2L2Z5M6-F1
#
_cell.length_a   1.000
_cell.length_b   1.000
_cell.length_c   1.000
_cell.angle_alpha   90.00
_cell.angle_beta   90.00
_cell.angle_gamma   90.00
#
_symmetry.space_group_name_H-M   'P 1'
#
loop_
_entity.id
_entity.type
_entity.pdbx_description
1 polymer ?
#
loop_
_entity_poly.entity_id
_entity_poly.type
_entity_poly.pdbx_seq_one_letter_code
_entity_poly.pdbx_strand_id
1 'polypeptide(L)'
;FEDPAFPASDSFELSDEPRLFVEGASRFDVVQGKLGECWFLAAVANLTFNDTLFFKVVPNDQSFEKDYAGVFHFRFWQYGRWGDIVVDDRLPT
;
A
#
# COMPACT_ATOMS: atom_id res chain seq x y z
N PHE A 1 2.87 -4.53 -13.80
CA PHE A 1 1.52 -4.98 -14.16
C PHE A 1 0.70 -3.72 -14.40
N GLU A 2 -0.37 -3.78 -15.20
CA GLU A 2 -1.24 -2.62 -15.40
C GLU A 2 -2.66 -3.04 -15.04
N ASP A 3 -3.28 -2.34 -14.09
CA ASP A 3 -4.63 -2.62 -13.64
C ASP A 3 -5.67 -2.09 -14.65
N PRO A 4 -6.44 -2.96 -15.33
CA PRO A 4 -7.48 -2.51 -16.25
C PRO A 4 -8.72 -1.94 -15.55
N ALA A 5 -8.94 -2.26 -14.26
CA ALA A 5 -10.08 -1.77 -13.49
C ALA A 5 -9.80 -0.39 -12.86
N PHE A 6 -8.53 -0.04 -12.65
CA PHE A 6 -8.09 1.24 -12.11
C PHE A 6 -6.88 1.79 -12.90
N PRO A 7 -7.09 2.27 -14.14
CA PRO A 7 -6.00 2.63 -15.03
C PRO A 7 -5.32 3.94 -14.63
N ALA A 8 -3.98 3.97 -14.69
CA ALA A 8 -3.20 5.20 -14.60
C ALA A 8 -3.13 5.92 -15.96
N SER A 9 -3.10 7.26 -15.95
CA SER A 9 -2.96 8.08 -17.15
C SER A 9 -1.50 8.41 -17.49
N ASP A 10 -0.63 8.49 -16.48
CA ASP A 10 0.79 8.83 -16.61
C ASP A 10 1.62 7.90 -15.71
N SER A 11 2.86 7.58 -16.13
CA SER A 11 3.77 6.69 -15.41
C SER A 11 5.20 7.22 -15.50
N PHE A 12 5.83 7.44 -14.36
CA PHE A 12 7.24 7.78 -14.22
C PHE A 12 7.81 7.02 -13.01
N GLU A 13 9.09 6.71 -13.05
CA GLU A 13 9.79 6.07 -11.93
C GLU A 13 10.20 7.14 -10.90
N LEU A 14 9.93 6.87 -9.62
CA LEU A 14 10.16 7.81 -8.52
C LEU A 14 11.55 7.66 -7.88
N SER A 15 12.12 6.45 -7.91
CA SER A 15 13.34 6.09 -7.19
C SER A 15 14.00 4.88 -7.86
N ASP A 16 15.33 4.86 -7.88
CA ASP A 16 16.14 3.76 -8.41
C ASP A 16 16.18 2.53 -7.47
N GLU A 17 15.92 2.73 -6.17
CA GLU A 17 15.96 1.67 -5.15
C GLU A 17 14.68 1.67 -4.30
N PRO A 18 13.50 1.40 -4.89
CA PRO A 18 12.24 1.40 -4.16
C PRO A 18 12.20 0.24 -3.17
N ARG A 19 11.62 0.50 -1.98
CA ARG A 19 11.36 -0.51 -0.96
C ARG A 19 9.95 -0.34 -0.43
N LEU A 20 9.29 -1.46 -0.15
CA LEU A 20 7.93 -1.43 0.39
C LEU A 20 7.95 -0.96 1.86
N PHE A 21 8.97 -1.39 2.61
CA PHE A 21 9.22 -0.96 3.99
C PHE A 21 10.72 -0.70 4.18
N VAL A 22 11.05 0.37 4.88
CA VAL A 22 12.42 0.70 5.30
C VAL A 22 12.43 0.63 6.83
N GLU A 23 13.18 -0.32 7.39
CA GLU A 23 13.23 -0.55 8.85
C GLU A 23 11.88 -0.95 9.50
N GLY A 24 10.95 -1.47 8.70
CA GLY A 24 9.61 -1.89 9.14
C GLY A 24 8.52 -0.88 8.78
N ALA A 25 7.33 -1.08 9.33
CA ALA A 25 6.20 -0.16 9.17
C ALA A 25 5.97 0.62 10.47
N SER A 26 5.89 1.93 10.37
CA SER A 26 5.77 2.84 11.50
C SER A 26 4.72 3.91 11.23
N ARG A 27 4.14 4.45 12.31
CA ARG A 27 3.23 5.60 12.22
C ARG A 27 3.90 6.83 11.59
N PHE A 28 5.22 6.90 11.63
CA PHE A 28 6.00 8.01 11.07
C PHE A 28 6.10 7.93 9.54
N ASP A 29 5.80 6.77 8.94
CA ASP A 29 5.76 6.59 7.49
C ASP A 29 4.46 7.12 6.87
N VAL A 30 3.48 7.47 7.73
CA VAL A 30 2.17 7.97 7.32
C VAL A 30 2.14 9.49 7.38
N VAL A 31 2.38 10.13 6.24
CA VAL A 31 2.41 11.60 6.11
C VAL A 31 1.27 12.08 5.22
N GLN A 32 0.51 13.08 5.68
CA GLN A 32 -0.63 13.61 4.94
C GLN A 32 -0.22 14.37 3.68
N GLY A 33 -0.85 14.00 2.56
CA GLY A 33 -0.75 14.69 1.28
C GLY A 33 -1.80 15.78 1.08
N LYS A 34 -2.11 16.08 -0.19
CA LYS A 34 -3.00 17.18 -0.59
C LYS A 34 -4.50 16.85 -0.56
N LEU A 35 -4.86 15.58 -0.43
CA LEU A 35 -6.23 15.06 -0.64
C LEU A 35 -7.14 15.20 0.59
N GLY A 36 -6.59 15.52 1.76
CA GLY A 36 -7.38 15.80 2.97
C GLY A 36 -7.98 14.56 3.64
N GLU A 37 -7.38 13.38 3.46
CA GLU A 37 -7.88 12.10 4.00
C GLU A 37 -7.39 11.79 5.43
N CYS A 38 -7.27 12.80 6.30
CA CYS A 38 -6.69 12.63 7.64
C CYS A 38 -7.37 11.52 8.48
N TRP A 39 -8.68 11.31 8.28
CA TRP A 39 -9.45 10.24 8.93
C TRP A 39 -8.94 8.85 8.57
N PHE A 40 -8.50 8.64 7.33
CA PHE A 40 -7.95 7.37 6.86
C PHE A 40 -6.51 7.20 7.34
N LEU A 41 -5.69 8.23 7.20
CA LEU A 41 -4.28 8.20 7.61
C LEU A 41 -4.13 7.98 9.12
N ALA A 42 -4.99 8.57 9.95
CA ALA A 42 -5.01 8.30 11.38
C ALA A 42 -5.28 6.81 11.69
N ALA A 43 -6.15 6.16 10.91
CA ALA A 43 -6.42 4.73 11.07
C ALA A 43 -5.22 3.87 10.63
N VAL A 44 -4.58 4.20 9.49
CA VAL A 44 -3.37 3.50 9.01
C VAL A 44 -2.21 3.65 9.98
N ALA A 45 -1.96 4.86 10.49
CA ALA A 45 -0.94 5.11 11.51
C ALA A 45 -1.20 4.33 12.80
N ASN A 46 -2.46 4.16 13.20
CA ASN A 46 -2.80 3.33 14.36
C ASN A 46 -2.63 1.83 14.08
N LEU A 47 -2.82 1.39 12.83
CA LEU A 47 -2.67 0.00 12.43
C LEU A 47 -1.22 -0.51 12.61
N THR A 48 -0.22 0.36 12.42
CA THR A 48 1.20 0.00 12.56
C THR A 48 1.61 -0.37 13.99
N PHE A 49 0.76 -0.12 15.00
CA PHE A 49 1.04 -0.52 16.39
C PHE A 49 0.72 -1.99 16.68
N ASN A 50 0.09 -2.71 15.75
CA ASN A 50 -0.29 -4.10 15.96
C ASN A 50 0.04 -4.92 14.71
N ASP A 51 1.20 -5.56 14.72
CA ASP A 51 1.70 -6.41 13.64
C ASP A 51 0.68 -7.46 13.19
N THR A 52 -0.05 -8.07 14.12
CA THR A 52 -1.04 -9.10 13.79
C THR A 52 -2.21 -8.53 12.98
N LEU A 53 -2.65 -7.30 13.28
CA LEU A 53 -3.67 -6.62 12.49
C LEU A 53 -3.09 -6.01 11.21
N PHE A 54 -1.89 -5.46 11.29
CA PHE A 54 -1.18 -4.90 10.15
C PHE A 54 -1.00 -5.94 9.05
N PHE A 55 -0.44 -7.12 9.37
CA PHE A 55 -0.23 -8.18 8.38
C PHE A 55 -1.51 -8.86 7.91
N LYS A 56 -2.66 -8.59 8.53
CA LYS A 56 -3.96 -8.96 7.94
C LYS A 56 -4.35 -8.04 6.79
N VAL A 57 -3.98 -6.76 6.84
CA VAL A 57 -4.31 -5.73 5.84
C VAL A 57 -3.23 -5.61 4.78
N VAL A 58 -1.96 -5.68 5.19
CA VAL A 58 -0.78 -5.59 4.31
C VAL A 58 -0.01 -6.91 4.38
N PRO A 59 -0.28 -7.86 3.48
CA PRO A 59 0.44 -9.14 3.41
C PRO A 59 1.96 -8.95 3.26
N ASN A 60 2.74 -9.88 3.82
CA ASN A 60 4.21 -9.83 3.84
C ASN A 60 4.87 -10.66 2.73
N ASP A 61 4.08 -11.08 1.73
CA ASP A 61 4.47 -11.85 0.55
C ASP A 61 4.68 -10.98 -0.69
N GLN A 62 4.86 -9.67 -0.51
CA GLN A 62 5.10 -8.68 -1.56
C GLN A 62 6.36 -7.85 -1.26
N SER A 63 7.15 -7.56 -2.30
CA SER A 63 8.40 -6.80 -2.22
C SER A 63 8.78 -6.22 -3.59
N PHE A 64 9.59 -5.16 -3.59
CA PHE A 64 10.27 -4.68 -4.79
C PHE A 64 11.53 -5.51 -5.13
N GLU A 65 12.11 -6.21 -4.15
CA GLU A 65 13.39 -6.90 -4.31
C GLU A 65 13.25 -8.34 -4.83
N LYS A 66 12.12 -8.99 -4.55
CA LYS A 66 11.89 -10.40 -4.86
C LYS A 66 10.54 -10.59 -5.53
N ASP A 67 10.54 -11.31 -6.65
CA ASP A 67 9.34 -11.66 -7.43
C ASP A 67 8.49 -10.43 -7.83
N TYR A 68 9.13 -9.27 -7.95
CA TYR A 68 8.48 -8.01 -8.30
C TYR A 68 7.98 -8.01 -9.75
N ALA A 69 6.73 -7.60 -9.93
CA ALA A 69 6.07 -7.53 -11.24
C ALA A 69 5.23 -6.25 -11.41
N GLY A 70 5.49 -5.20 -10.62
CA GLY A 70 4.70 -3.96 -10.60
C GLY A 70 3.25 -4.18 -10.19
N VAL A 71 3.03 -5.05 -9.19
CA VAL A 71 1.72 -5.40 -8.63
C VAL A 71 1.85 -5.60 -7.14
N PHE A 72 0.87 -5.08 -6.40
CA PHE A 72 0.73 -5.24 -4.95
C PHE A 72 -0.70 -5.59 -4.61
N HIS A 73 -0.92 -6.08 -3.39
CA HIS A 73 -2.26 -6.34 -2.90
C HIS A 73 -2.44 -6.00 -1.42
N PHE A 74 -3.67 -5.67 -1.08
CA PHE A 74 -4.10 -5.26 0.25
C PHE A 74 -5.44 -5.89 0.57
N ARG A 75 -5.67 -6.20 1.84
CA ARG A 75 -6.90 -6.85 2.29
C ARG A 75 -7.75 -5.91 3.13
N PHE A 76 -9.01 -5.76 2.74
CA PHE A 76 -9.98 -4.96 3.49
C PHE A 76 -11.15 -5.80 3.98
N TRP A 77 -11.61 -5.52 5.19
CA TRP A 77 -12.80 -6.14 5.74
C TRP A 77 -14.05 -5.37 5.28
N GLN A 78 -14.88 -6.00 4.47
CA GLN A 78 -16.10 -5.39 3.96
C GLN A 78 -17.22 -6.44 3.94
N TYR A 79 -18.40 -6.07 4.43
CA TYR A 79 -19.60 -6.94 4.43
C TYR A 79 -19.37 -8.33 5.05
N GLY A 80 -18.60 -8.40 6.15
CA GLY A 80 -18.35 -9.65 6.87
C GLY A 80 -17.32 -10.58 6.22
N ARG A 81 -16.57 -10.10 5.23
CA ARG A 81 -15.52 -10.88 4.55
C ARG A 81 -14.26 -10.03 4.31
N TRP A 82 -13.12 -10.70 4.27
CA TRP A 82 -11.89 -10.12 3.74
C TRP A 82 -11.94 -10.17 2.22
N GLY A 83 -11.86 -9.00 1.58
CA GLY A 83 -11.64 -8.85 0.15
C GLY A 83 -10.17 -8.57 -0.12
N ASP A 84 -9.62 -9.19 -1.16
CA ASP A 84 -8.26 -8.95 -1.62
C ASP A 84 -8.29 -7.97 -2.79
N ILE A 85 -7.59 -6.85 -2.65
CA ILE A 85 -7.58 -5.74 -3.61
C ILE A 85 -6.19 -5.70 -4.22
N VAL A 86 -6.12 -5.96 -5.52
CA VAL A 86 -4.88 -5.95 -6.30
C VAL A 86 -4.79 -4.60 -7.00
N VAL A 87 -3.61 -3.99 -6.99
CA VAL A 87 -3.31 -2.72 -7.66
C VAL A 87 -1.95 -2.81 -8.34
N ASP A 88 -1.77 -2.06 -9.43
CA ASP A 88 -0.42 -1.71 -9.85
C ASP A 88 0.19 -0.64 -8.94
N ASP A 89 1.48 -0.36 -9.11
CA ASP A 89 2.26 0.55 -8.27
C ASP A 89 2.46 1.94 -8.87
N ARG A 90 1.65 2.31 -9.88
CA ARG A 90 1.70 3.65 -10.47
C ARG A 90 1.02 4.63 -9.51
N LEU A 91 1.78 5.63 -9.06
CA LEU A 91 1.32 6.67 -8.13
C LEU A 91 1.28 8.04 -8.83
N PRO A 92 0.33 8.94 -8.50
CA PRO A 92 0.34 10.32 -8.98
C PRO A 92 1.59 11.10 -8.53
N THR A 93 2.13 12.00 -9.36
CA THR A 93 3.11 13.04 -8.95
C THR A 93 2.66 14.47 -9.16
#